data_AF-A0A9E4M1B9-F1
#
_entry.id   AF-A0A9E4M1B9-F1
#
_cell.length_a   1.000
_cell.length_b   1.000
_cell.length_c   1.000
_cell.angle_alpha   90.00
_cell.angle_beta   90.00
_cell.angle_gamma   90.00
#
_symmetry.space_group_name_H-M   'P 1'
#
loop_
_entity.id
_entity.type
_entity.pdbx_description
1 polymer ?
#
loop_
_entity_poly.entity_id
_entity_poly.type
_entity_poly.pdbx_seq_one_letter_code
_entity_poly.pdbx_strand_id
1 'polypeptide(L)'
;MLAGRPFGAEAGEKGCQRYLQSRPGKTYIPAMTKLSIDQRFSCGAELRAARFGIALQYDDIGERLMELRKVAWDRYDASALWSVPPQSSTVCAAMAILKRPIWQQRYSKKSSAGPAMPLDEFQKSVIAVISCNRDSQSAFAGGSVIQQHGVRLTDDQDIFAVSDERLDGLAETDQSALEAAGYIVQPRRSFDGFRECLVMKPLVGTTTLQWTAGLASEFYAPVPDSLFGRRLHFADLAVNKALAAGSRIKKRDFLDLVMLDRYVMPLWRMACAVPGKRADLNPFSLVERMSHNWDMAVRRTTPDDRLVLTAEVSLEEIGERLHSALNEARTTLPDAPPESYGRLEVKSDGQPVFSRKIASGGDWRAPRPGGALPAFEGIDNEMIARLIAEFGPEGSRYTAGTSENSDRPGKDFRSPFTTPDPARPKPDDDGPDYDM
;
A
#
# COMPACT_ATOMS: atom_id res chain seq x y z
N MET A 1 9.66 56.48 -27.45
CA MET A 1 9.26 57.24 -26.25
C MET A 1 7.91 57.88 -26.53
N LEU A 2 6.89 57.57 -25.75
CA LEU A 2 5.93 58.54 -25.19
C LEU A 2 5.06 57.80 -24.17
N ALA A 3 4.92 58.43 -23.02
CA ALA A 3 4.57 57.87 -21.74
C ALA A 3 3.05 57.63 -21.55
N GLY A 4 2.72 56.59 -20.78
CA GLY A 4 1.37 56.29 -20.33
C GLY A 4 0.89 57.26 -19.23
N ARG A 5 -0.42 57.50 -19.21
CA ARG A 5 -1.13 58.22 -18.13
C ARG A 5 -1.58 57.22 -17.05
N PRO A 6 -1.62 57.62 -15.76
CA PRO A 6 -2.14 56.78 -14.69
C PRO A 6 -3.67 56.78 -14.68
N PHE A 7 -4.27 55.62 -14.43
CA PHE A 7 -5.71 55.47 -14.20
C PHE A 7 -6.04 55.70 -12.73
N GLY A 8 -7.03 56.58 -12.47
CA GLY A 8 -7.43 57.03 -11.14
C GLY A 8 -8.39 56.09 -10.40
N ALA A 9 -8.16 55.95 -9.09
CA ALA A 9 -8.88 55.09 -8.15
C ALA A 9 -10.25 55.63 -7.67
N GLU A 10 -10.69 56.82 -8.09
CA GLU A 10 -11.87 57.48 -7.49
C GLU A 10 -13.24 56.96 -7.98
N ALA A 11 -13.29 56.18 -9.07
CA ALA A 11 -14.56 55.70 -9.64
C ALA A 11 -15.15 54.46 -8.94
N GLY A 12 -14.33 53.70 -8.19
CA GLY A 12 -14.74 52.46 -7.53
C GLY A 12 -15.43 52.66 -6.18
N GLU A 13 -14.93 53.58 -5.35
CA GLU A 13 -15.40 53.75 -3.97
C GLU A 13 -16.81 54.33 -3.85
N LYS A 14 -17.15 55.31 -4.70
CA LYS A 14 -18.44 56.03 -4.61
C LYS A 14 -19.65 55.16 -5.01
N GLY A 15 -19.43 54.14 -5.83
CA GLY A 15 -20.49 53.21 -6.26
C GLY A 15 -20.90 52.22 -5.17
N CYS A 16 -19.95 51.76 -4.35
CA CYS A 16 -20.19 50.75 -3.31
C CYS A 16 -20.80 51.36 -2.03
N GLN A 17 -20.34 52.53 -1.60
CA GLN A 17 -20.82 53.16 -0.36
C GLN A 17 -22.28 53.64 -0.41
N ARG A 18 -22.76 54.16 -1.55
CA ARG A 18 -24.15 54.63 -1.70
C ARG A 18 -25.19 53.51 -1.61
N TYR A 19 -24.81 52.28 -1.93
CA TYR A 19 -25.74 51.15 -1.95
C TYR A 19 -25.90 50.50 -0.57
N LEU A 20 -24.80 50.40 0.19
CA LEU A 20 -24.75 49.78 1.52
C LEU A 20 -25.48 50.59 2.61
N GLN A 21 -25.63 51.91 2.46
CA GLN A 21 -26.29 52.77 3.46
C GLN A 21 -27.82 52.72 3.42
N SER A 22 -28.45 52.06 2.44
CA SER A 22 -29.89 52.25 2.19
C SER A 22 -30.85 51.31 2.92
N ARG A 23 -30.43 50.15 3.48
CA ARG A 23 -31.34 49.22 4.21
C ARG A 23 -30.61 48.30 5.21
N PRO A 24 -30.73 48.48 6.54
CA PRO A 24 -30.19 47.54 7.51
C PRO A 24 -31.13 46.34 7.71
N GLY A 25 -30.60 45.11 7.65
CA GLY A 25 -31.27 43.92 8.17
C GLY A 25 -31.60 42.76 7.20
N LYS A 26 -31.20 42.81 5.93
CA LYS A 26 -31.32 41.64 5.02
C LYS A 26 -30.09 41.49 4.15
N THR A 27 -29.40 40.36 4.23
CA THR A 27 -28.30 39.96 3.34
C THR A 27 -28.89 39.60 1.97
N TYR A 28 -28.99 40.59 1.09
CA TYR A 28 -29.35 40.39 -0.31
C TYR A 28 -28.10 40.59 -1.17
N ILE A 29 -27.71 39.56 -1.91
CA ILE A 29 -26.60 39.64 -2.89
C ILE A 29 -27.12 40.47 -4.07
N PRO A 30 -26.53 41.64 -4.41
CA PRO A 30 -26.98 42.42 -5.54
C PRO A 30 -26.78 41.60 -6.82
N ALA A 31 -27.65 41.81 -7.81
CA ALA A 31 -27.42 41.29 -9.16
C ALA A 31 -26.09 41.87 -9.67
N MET A 32 -25.01 41.07 -9.60
CA MET A 32 -23.66 41.46 -9.97
C MET A 32 -23.53 41.84 -11.45
N THR A 33 -24.60 41.70 -12.24
CA THR A 33 -24.65 41.90 -13.69
C THR A 33 -24.31 43.30 -14.16
N LYS A 34 -24.29 44.32 -13.30
CA LYS A 34 -23.96 45.71 -13.67
C LYS A 34 -22.54 46.17 -13.34
N LEU A 35 -21.74 45.36 -12.65
CA LEU A 35 -20.33 45.68 -12.37
C LEU A 35 -19.43 45.21 -13.51
N SER A 36 -18.33 45.92 -13.77
CA SER A 36 -17.28 45.39 -14.65
C SER A 36 -16.65 44.13 -14.02
N ILE A 37 -16.02 43.27 -14.84
CA ILE A 37 -15.44 42.00 -14.37
C ILE A 37 -14.43 42.24 -13.25
N ASP A 38 -13.57 43.26 -13.38
CA ASP A 38 -12.58 43.62 -12.37
C ASP A 38 -13.24 44.04 -11.05
N GLN A 39 -14.33 44.81 -11.13
CA GLN A 39 -15.11 45.23 -9.95
C GLN A 39 -15.81 44.06 -9.24
N ARG A 40 -16.27 43.05 -9.99
CA ARG A 40 -16.86 41.83 -9.41
C ARG A 40 -15.80 40.99 -8.70
N PHE A 41 -14.61 40.91 -9.28
CA PHE A 41 -13.52 40.11 -8.72
C PHE A 41 -12.99 40.71 -7.42
N SER A 42 -12.72 42.03 -7.40
CA SER A 42 -12.32 42.73 -6.18
C SER A 42 -13.39 42.63 -5.09
N CYS A 43 -14.66 42.87 -5.43
CA CYS A 43 -15.76 42.76 -4.47
C CYS A 43 -15.90 41.33 -3.91
N GLY A 44 -15.74 40.29 -4.75
CA GLY A 44 -15.80 38.89 -4.31
C GLY A 44 -14.60 38.44 -3.49
N ALA A 45 -13.41 39.01 -3.72
CA ALA A 45 -12.21 38.73 -2.92
C ALA A 45 -12.29 39.42 -1.55
N GLU A 46 -12.71 40.70 -1.53
CA GLU A 46 -12.90 41.49 -0.31
C GLU A 46 -14.00 40.91 0.59
N LEU A 47 -15.14 40.50 0.02
CA LEU A 47 -16.22 39.86 0.79
C LEU A 47 -15.79 38.52 1.43
N ARG A 48 -14.91 37.78 0.76
CA ARG A 48 -14.36 36.52 1.32
C ARG A 48 -13.31 36.81 2.39
N ALA A 49 -12.42 37.78 2.16
CA ALA A 49 -11.45 38.19 3.15
C ALA A 49 -12.10 38.73 4.43
N ALA A 50 -13.14 39.57 4.29
CA ALA A 50 -13.94 40.07 5.40
C ALA A 50 -14.66 38.96 6.19
N ARG A 51 -15.18 37.94 5.49
CA ARG A 51 -15.81 36.76 6.13
C ARG A 51 -14.84 35.98 7.02
N PHE A 52 -13.54 36.05 6.74
CA PHE A 52 -12.51 35.33 7.49
C PHE A 52 -11.59 36.26 8.30
N GLY A 53 -11.91 37.56 8.40
CA GLY A 53 -11.11 38.53 9.16
C GLY A 53 -9.70 38.77 8.60
N ILE A 54 -9.48 38.50 7.32
CA ILE A 54 -8.18 38.61 6.67
C ILE A 54 -8.04 40.02 6.09
N ALA A 55 -7.02 40.76 6.51
CA ALA A 55 -6.62 42.00 5.84
C ALA A 55 -5.79 41.64 4.60
N LEU A 56 -6.32 41.91 3.40
CA LEU A 56 -5.57 41.72 2.16
C LEU A 56 -4.61 42.89 1.96
N GLN A 57 -3.31 42.62 1.98
CA GLN A 57 -2.29 43.50 1.40
C GLN A 57 -1.74 42.81 0.15
N TYR A 58 -1.77 43.51 -0.97
CA TYR A 58 -1.48 42.97 -2.30
C TYR A 58 -0.07 43.35 -2.76
N ASP A 59 0.95 42.77 -2.13
CA ASP A 59 2.32 42.93 -2.62
C ASP A 59 2.93 41.53 -2.88
N ASP A 60 3.42 41.35 -4.11
CA ASP A 60 4.30 40.29 -4.66
C ASP A 60 3.83 38.83 -4.89
N ILE A 61 2.68 38.37 -4.40
CA ILE A 61 2.14 37.05 -4.85
C ILE A 61 1.35 37.18 -6.17
N GLY A 62 0.79 38.37 -6.42
CA GLY A 62 -0.08 38.64 -7.57
C GLY A 62 0.63 38.56 -8.91
N GLU A 63 1.84 39.11 -9.02
CA GLU A 63 2.56 39.18 -10.31
C GLU A 63 2.99 37.80 -10.81
N ARG A 64 3.53 36.94 -9.93
CA ARG A 64 3.96 35.58 -10.30
C ARG A 64 2.78 34.70 -10.74
N LEU A 65 1.63 34.85 -10.08
CA LEU A 65 0.39 34.16 -10.43
C LEU A 65 -0.24 34.72 -11.71
N MET A 66 -0.10 36.02 -11.97
CA MET A 66 -0.53 36.67 -13.21
C MET A 66 0.36 36.31 -14.39
N GLU A 67 1.68 36.17 -14.21
CA GLU A 67 2.61 35.68 -15.24
C GLU A 67 2.28 34.24 -15.64
N LEU A 68 2.07 33.34 -14.67
CA LEU A 68 1.64 31.96 -14.94
C LEU A 68 0.29 31.90 -15.65
N ARG A 69 -0.64 32.80 -15.30
CA ARG A 69 -1.93 32.94 -16.00
C ARG A 69 -1.79 33.50 -17.40
N LYS A 70 -0.89 34.46 -17.63
CA LYS A 70 -0.63 35.07 -18.93
C LYS A 70 0.01 34.06 -19.88
N VAL A 71 0.97 33.26 -19.40
CA VAL A 71 1.55 32.14 -20.16
C VAL A 71 0.48 31.09 -20.52
N ALA A 72 -0.47 30.83 -19.63
CA ALA A 72 -1.61 29.96 -19.94
C ALA A 72 -2.61 30.62 -20.90
N TRP A 73 -2.80 31.93 -20.83
CA TRP A 73 -3.70 32.69 -21.71
C TRP A 73 -3.19 32.76 -23.14
N ASP A 74 -1.92 33.16 -23.31
CA ASP A 74 -1.27 33.33 -24.61
C ASP A 74 -1.09 32.00 -25.36
N ARG A 75 -1.09 30.86 -24.64
CA ARG A 75 -0.89 29.53 -25.20
C ARG A 75 -2.17 28.77 -25.51
N TYR A 76 -3.30 29.12 -24.88
CA TYR A 76 -4.52 28.30 -24.94
C TYR A 76 -5.80 29.05 -25.36
N ASP A 77 -5.77 30.36 -25.59
CA ASP A 77 -6.87 31.25 -26.03
C ASP A 77 -8.22 31.09 -25.28
N ALA A 78 -8.61 32.13 -24.57
CA ALA A 78 -9.44 32.03 -23.37
C ALA A 78 -10.96 32.05 -23.57
N SER A 79 -11.45 31.34 -24.58
CA SER A 79 -12.89 31.02 -24.70
C SER A 79 -13.27 29.65 -24.13
N ALA A 80 -12.32 28.84 -23.62
CA ALA A 80 -12.59 27.45 -23.24
C ALA A 80 -12.70 27.15 -21.72
N LEU A 81 -12.54 28.11 -20.81
CA LEU A 81 -12.40 27.79 -19.38
C LEU A 81 -13.64 28.01 -18.51
N TRP A 82 -14.67 28.76 -18.95
CA TRP A 82 -15.84 29.00 -18.10
C TRP A 82 -17.17 29.12 -18.85
N SER A 83 -17.42 28.23 -19.81
CA SER A 83 -18.77 27.73 -20.18
C SER A 83 -18.69 26.77 -21.37
N VAL A 84 -18.46 25.48 -21.11
CA VAL A 84 -18.67 24.40 -22.10
C VAL A 84 -19.74 23.46 -21.56
N PRO A 85 -20.88 23.28 -22.26
CA PRO A 85 -21.86 22.22 -21.99
C PRO A 85 -21.19 20.84 -22.08
N PRO A 86 -21.75 19.77 -21.50
CA PRO A 86 -21.04 18.51 -21.25
C PRO A 86 -20.81 17.72 -22.54
N GLN A 87 -19.82 18.09 -23.37
CA GLN A 87 -19.49 17.32 -24.59
C GLN A 87 -18.00 17.24 -24.97
N SER A 88 -17.05 17.87 -24.24
CA SER A 88 -15.61 17.61 -24.48
C SER A 88 -14.92 17.00 -23.25
N SER A 89 -14.42 15.79 -23.42
CA SER A 89 -14.06 14.84 -22.35
C SER A 89 -12.66 15.03 -21.76
N THR A 90 -11.81 15.88 -22.34
CA THR A 90 -10.36 15.84 -22.10
C THR A 90 -9.87 16.81 -21.01
N VAL A 91 -10.43 18.02 -20.89
CA VAL A 91 -9.95 19.05 -19.95
C VAL A 91 -10.57 18.90 -18.55
N CYS A 92 -11.85 18.51 -18.46
CA CYS A 92 -12.49 18.16 -17.19
C CYS A 92 -11.84 16.95 -16.52
N ALA A 93 -11.25 16.04 -17.29
CA ALA A 93 -10.54 14.87 -16.76
C ALA A 93 -9.29 15.28 -15.97
N ALA A 94 -8.46 16.19 -16.48
CA ALA A 94 -7.18 16.56 -15.86
C ALA A 94 -7.35 17.26 -14.48
N MET A 95 -8.31 18.17 -14.36
CA MET A 95 -8.59 18.84 -13.07
C MET A 95 -9.38 17.94 -12.10
N ALA A 96 -10.22 17.03 -12.57
CA ALA A 96 -10.89 16.07 -11.72
C ALA A 96 -9.92 14.98 -11.21
N ILE A 97 -8.88 14.64 -11.98
CA ILE A 97 -7.80 13.75 -11.56
C ILE A 97 -7.11 14.38 -10.33
N LEU A 98 -6.64 15.63 -10.39
CA LEU A 98 -5.91 16.26 -9.29
C LEU A 98 -6.70 16.42 -7.97
N LYS A 99 -8.04 16.38 -8.00
CA LYS A 99 -8.91 16.50 -6.80
C LYS A 99 -9.38 15.16 -6.22
N ARG A 100 -9.08 14.04 -6.87
CA ARG A 100 -9.47 12.70 -6.38
C ARG A 100 -8.50 12.23 -5.29
N PRO A 101 -8.97 11.53 -4.24
CA PRO A 101 -8.10 10.72 -3.38
C PRO A 101 -7.18 9.85 -4.23
N ILE A 102 -5.95 9.59 -3.77
CA ILE A 102 -4.89 8.90 -4.54
C ILE A 102 -5.41 7.60 -5.19
N TRP A 103 -6.23 6.81 -4.49
CA TRP A 103 -6.84 5.59 -5.04
C TRP A 103 -7.82 5.85 -6.19
N GLN A 104 -8.57 6.94 -6.17
CA GLN A 104 -9.51 7.29 -7.24
C GLN A 104 -8.77 7.82 -8.45
N GLN A 105 -7.58 8.41 -8.31
CA GLN A 105 -6.73 8.73 -9.47
C GLN A 105 -6.21 7.46 -10.14
N ARG A 106 -5.82 6.46 -9.34
CA ARG A 106 -5.22 5.20 -9.80
C ARG A 106 -6.21 4.24 -10.47
N TYR A 107 -7.46 4.16 -9.99
CA TYR A 107 -8.43 3.14 -10.44
C TYR A 107 -9.69 3.71 -11.14
N SER A 108 -9.78 5.02 -11.36
CA SER A 108 -10.96 5.61 -12.04
C SER A 108 -10.88 5.67 -13.56
N LYS A 109 -9.73 5.34 -14.16
CA LYS A 109 -9.73 4.98 -15.57
C LYS A 109 -10.14 3.51 -15.63
N LYS A 110 -11.28 3.25 -16.27
CA LYS A 110 -11.36 2.10 -17.19
C LYS A 110 -10.25 2.31 -18.22
N SER A 111 -9.00 2.04 -17.84
CA SER A 111 -7.93 1.92 -18.81
C SER A 111 -8.25 0.66 -19.59
N SER A 112 -8.70 0.84 -20.82
CA SER A 112 -8.39 -0.12 -21.86
C SER A 112 -6.90 -0.47 -21.76
N ALA A 113 -6.59 -1.76 -21.67
CA ALA A 113 -5.27 -2.39 -21.62
C ALA A 113 -4.75 -2.75 -20.21
N GLY A 114 -4.81 -4.06 -19.93
CA GLY A 114 -4.00 -4.70 -18.89
C GLY A 114 -4.81 -5.28 -17.72
N PRO A 115 -4.61 -6.55 -17.37
CA PRO A 115 -5.14 -7.10 -16.13
C PRO A 115 -4.47 -6.42 -14.91
N ALA A 116 -5.20 -6.15 -13.83
CA ALA A 116 -4.68 -5.42 -12.66
C ALA A 116 -3.61 -6.25 -11.92
N MET A 117 -2.34 -5.84 -12.00
CA MET A 117 -1.22 -6.57 -11.39
C MET A 117 -0.97 -6.11 -9.94
N PRO A 118 -0.58 -7.01 -9.00
CA PRO A 118 -0.31 -6.66 -7.60
C PRO A 118 0.71 -5.53 -7.40
N LEU A 119 1.75 -5.50 -8.24
CA LEU A 119 2.66 -4.38 -8.44
C LEU A 119 2.44 -3.81 -9.84
N ASP A 120 2.12 -2.52 -9.92
CA ASP A 120 1.96 -1.87 -11.22
C ASP A 120 3.30 -1.45 -11.83
N GLU A 121 3.29 -1.15 -13.13
CA GLU A 121 4.49 -0.78 -13.89
C GLU A 121 5.13 0.51 -13.36
N PHE A 122 4.34 1.44 -12.79
CA PHE A 122 4.88 2.63 -12.17
C PHE A 122 5.72 2.26 -10.93
N GLN A 123 5.21 1.40 -10.05
CA GLN A 123 5.94 0.90 -8.89
C GLN A 123 7.21 0.15 -9.29
N LYS A 124 7.12 -0.74 -10.28
CA LYS A 124 8.30 -1.45 -10.79
C LYS A 124 9.34 -0.47 -11.31
N SER A 125 8.94 0.58 -12.02
CA SER A 125 9.87 1.62 -12.50
C SER A 125 10.54 2.38 -11.36
N VAL A 126 9.81 2.70 -10.29
CA VAL A 126 10.36 3.35 -9.09
C VAL A 126 11.34 2.41 -8.38
N ILE A 127 10.97 1.15 -8.18
CA ILE A 127 11.83 0.12 -7.57
C ILE A 127 13.11 -0.04 -8.38
N ALA A 128 13.03 -0.13 -9.71
CA ALA A 128 14.18 -0.31 -10.59
C ALA A 128 15.23 0.81 -10.47
N VAL A 129 14.81 2.04 -10.15
CA VAL A 129 15.73 3.17 -9.95
C VAL A 129 16.53 3.02 -8.64
N ILE A 130 15.90 2.53 -7.58
CA ILE A 130 16.47 2.53 -6.22
C ILE A 130 16.96 1.13 -5.77
N SER A 131 16.70 0.08 -6.53
CA SER A 131 17.08 -1.29 -6.19
C SER A 131 18.60 -1.47 -6.13
N CYS A 132 19.36 -0.75 -6.94
CA CYS A 132 20.82 -0.77 -6.93
C CYS A 132 21.43 -0.19 -5.63
N ASN A 133 20.65 0.58 -4.86
CA ASN A 133 21.06 1.13 -3.57
C ASN A 133 20.81 0.16 -2.41
N ARG A 134 20.38 -1.08 -2.68
CA ARG A 134 20.14 -2.11 -1.66
C ARG A 134 21.40 -2.94 -1.42
N ASP A 135 21.63 -3.28 -0.16
CA ASP A 135 22.75 -4.12 0.28
C ASP A 135 22.35 -4.96 1.50
N SER A 136 23.31 -5.64 2.14
CA SER A 136 23.03 -6.47 3.32
C SER A 136 22.51 -5.70 4.54
N GLN A 137 22.46 -4.37 4.49
CA GLN A 137 21.99 -3.50 5.56
C GLN A 137 20.78 -2.64 5.14
N SER A 138 20.25 -2.86 3.92
CA SER A 138 19.05 -2.21 3.44
C SER A 138 18.26 -3.13 2.50
N ALA A 139 16.99 -3.37 2.82
CA ALA A 139 16.17 -4.34 2.11
C ALA A 139 14.74 -3.83 1.90
N PHE A 140 14.14 -4.17 0.76
CA PHE A 140 12.69 -4.04 0.59
C PHE A 140 11.94 -5.02 1.49
N ALA A 141 10.78 -4.62 1.96
CA ALA A 141 9.96 -5.35 2.91
C ALA A 141 8.47 -5.16 2.65
N GLY A 142 7.66 -5.65 3.59
CA GLY A 142 6.26 -5.25 3.70
C GLY A 142 5.36 -5.83 2.63
N GLY A 143 4.29 -5.08 2.33
CA GLY A 143 3.19 -5.56 1.49
C GLY A 143 3.60 -5.83 0.04
N SER A 144 4.50 -5.02 -0.52
CA SER A 144 4.90 -5.11 -1.92
C SER A 144 5.66 -6.39 -2.23
N VAL A 145 6.56 -6.81 -1.33
CA VAL A 145 7.30 -8.06 -1.48
C VAL A 145 6.37 -9.27 -1.31
N ILE A 146 5.52 -9.27 -0.28
CA ILE A 146 4.58 -10.38 -0.03
C ILE A 146 3.61 -10.55 -1.18
N GLN A 147 3.06 -9.45 -1.69
CA GLN A 147 1.98 -9.46 -2.67
C GLN A 147 2.48 -9.45 -4.11
N GLN A 148 3.79 -9.46 -4.38
CA GLN A 148 4.32 -9.51 -5.75
C GLN A 148 3.63 -10.59 -6.60
N HIS A 149 3.37 -11.76 -6.02
CA HIS A 149 2.64 -12.86 -6.66
C HIS A 149 1.29 -13.15 -5.99
N GLY A 150 0.74 -12.19 -5.26
CA GLY A 150 -0.45 -12.36 -4.46
C GLY A 150 -1.72 -11.88 -5.17
N VAL A 151 -2.72 -11.54 -4.35
CA VAL A 151 -4.08 -11.21 -4.80
C VAL A 151 -4.53 -9.80 -4.46
N ARG A 152 -3.72 -9.01 -3.75
CA ARG A 152 -4.05 -7.61 -3.47
C ARG A 152 -3.02 -6.66 -4.03
N LEU A 153 -3.48 -5.47 -4.38
CA LEU A 153 -2.62 -4.38 -4.79
C LEU A 153 -1.89 -3.80 -3.56
N THR A 154 -0.73 -3.19 -3.83
CA THR A 154 0.05 -2.47 -2.83
C THR A 154 0.16 -0.99 -3.19
N ASP A 155 0.17 -0.12 -2.20
CA ASP A 155 0.21 1.33 -2.41
C ASP A 155 1.56 1.95 -2.01
N ASP A 156 2.23 1.29 -1.07
CA ASP A 156 3.48 1.65 -0.44
C ASP A 156 4.59 0.65 -0.80
N GLN A 157 5.83 1.15 -0.78
CA GLN A 157 7.05 0.36 -0.78
C GLN A 157 7.77 0.60 0.56
N ASP A 158 7.93 -0.48 1.32
CA ASP A 158 8.62 -0.45 2.61
C ASP A 158 10.08 -0.83 2.41
N ILE A 159 10.99 0.00 2.91
CA ILE A 159 12.44 -0.20 2.87
C ILE A 159 12.95 -0.17 4.29
N PHE A 160 13.61 -1.23 4.72
CA PHE A 160 14.16 -1.32 6.06
C PHE A 160 15.66 -1.05 6.01
N ALA A 161 16.16 -0.28 6.98
CA ALA A 161 17.58 -0.04 7.22
C ALA A 161 18.01 -0.68 8.55
N VAL A 162 19.30 -0.99 8.68
CA VAL A 162 19.86 -1.60 9.91
C VAL A 162 19.86 -0.65 11.12
N SER A 163 19.88 0.65 10.88
CA SER A 163 20.02 1.67 11.93
C SER A 163 19.44 3.01 11.48
N ASP A 164 19.19 3.89 12.44
CA ASP A 164 18.75 5.26 12.22
C ASP A 164 19.85 6.07 11.50
N GLU A 165 21.12 5.87 11.88
CA GLU A 165 22.26 6.58 11.29
C GLU A 165 22.38 6.32 9.78
N ARG A 166 22.05 5.10 9.36
CA ARG A 166 22.09 4.73 7.94
C ARG A 166 20.85 5.19 7.18
N LEU A 167 19.72 5.31 7.85
CA LEU A 167 18.41 5.56 7.23
C LEU A 167 18.35 6.90 6.51
N ASP A 168 18.98 7.95 7.06
CA ASP A 168 19.01 9.27 6.42
C ASP A 168 19.77 9.28 5.11
N GLY A 169 21.02 8.85 5.12
CA GLY A 169 21.83 8.78 3.90
C GLY A 169 21.23 7.87 2.84
N LEU A 170 20.57 6.78 3.26
CA LEU A 170 19.85 5.87 2.36
C LEU A 170 18.65 6.57 1.69
N ALA A 171 17.82 7.24 2.49
CA ALA A 171 16.64 7.94 1.98
C ALA A 171 17.03 9.10 1.07
N GLU A 172 18.09 9.86 1.40
CA GLU A 172 18.60 10.94 0.55
C GLU A 172 19.16 10.44 -0.78
N THR A 173 19.89 9.31 -0.75
CA THR A 173 20.43 8.68 -1.95
C THR A 173 19.31 8.21 -2.88
N ASP A 174 18.29 7.56 -2.34
CA ASP A 174 17.13 7.09 -3.12
C ASP A 174 16.33 8.26 -3.70
N GLN A 175 16.07 9.31 -2.92
CA GLN A 175 15.36 10.50 -3.38
C GLN A 175 16.12 11.19 -4.51
N SER A 176 17.44 11.37 -4.37
CA SER A 176 18.29 11.97 -5.39
C SER A 176 18.31 11.15 -6.69
N ALA A 177 18.36 9.81 -6.58
CA ALA A 177 18.31 8.92 -7.74
C ALA A 177 16.97 9.04 -8.50
N LEU A 178 15.87 9.14 -7.76
CA LEU A 178 14.53 9.32 -8.33
C LEU A 178 14.37 10.68 -9.01
N GLU A 179 14.85 11.76 -8.39
CA GLU A 179 14.85 13.09 -9.00
C GLU A 179 15.68 13.13 -10.28
N ALA A 180 16.87 12.52 -10.27
CA ALA A 180 17.72 12.38 -11.45
C ALA A 180 17.06 11.56 -12.57
N ALA A 181 16.22 10.58 -12.23
CA ALA A 181 15.40 9.81 -13.17
C ALA A 181 14.13 10.55 -13.64
N GLY A 182 13.93 11.80 -13.22
CA GLY A 182 12.83 12.66 -13.64
C GLY A 182 11.51 12.40 -12.91
N TYR A 183 11.55 11.78 -11.73
CA TYR A 183 10.41 11.71 -10.84
C TYR A 183 10.32 12.98 -9.99
N ILE A 184 9.11 13.34 -9.59
CA ILE A 184 8.87 14.36 -8.57
C ILE A 184 8.82 13.62 -7.23
N VAL A 185 9.69 14.01 -6.31
CA VAL A 185 9.76 13.45 -4.96
C VAL A 185 9.27 14.51 -3.98
N GLN A 186 8.23 14.18 -3.21
CA GLN A 186 7.66 15.08 -2.22
C GLN A 186 7.79 14.45 -0.83
N PRO A 187 8.68 14.95 0.05
CA PRO A 187 8.74 14.52 1.44
C PRO A 187 7.38 14.72 2.14
N ARG A 188 6.98 13.78 2.99
CA ARG A 188 5.67 13.79 3.67
C ARG A 188 5.82 13.76 5.18
N ARG A 189 6.48 12.73 5.72
CA ARG A 189 6.66 12.52 7.15
C ARG A 189 8.11 12.17 7.44
N SER A 190 8.62 12.71 8.54
CA SER A 190 9.98 12.45 9.01
C SER A 190 9.97 12.53 10.54
N PHE A 191 10.47 11.48 11.18
CA PHE A 191 10.73 11.40 12.62
C PHE A 191 11.79 10.33 12.88
N ASP A 192 12.34 10.25 14.08
CA ASP A 192 13.44 9.32 14.39
C ASP A 192 13.09 7.88 13.98
N GLY A 193 13.99 7.27 13.21
CA GLY A 193 13.82 5.93 12.63
C GLY A 193 12.82 5.81 11.47
N PHE A 194 12.29 6.90 10.91
CA PHE A 194 11.33 6.86 9.81
C PHE A 194 11.42 8.04 8.84
N ARG A 195 11.40 7.75 7.53
CA ARG A 195 11.22 8.73 6.46
C ARG A 195 10.13 8.27 5.52
N GLU A 196 9.34 9.21 5.01
CA GLU A 196 8.33 8.95 3.99
C GLU A 196 8.34 10.04 2.94
N CYS A 197 8.26 9.62 1.68
CA CYS A 197 7.99 10.52 0.57
C CYS A 197 6.91 9.96 -0.36
N LEU A 198 6.26 10.87 -1.07
CA LEU A 198 5.39 10.56 -2.19
C LEU A 198 6.20 10.75 -3.47
N VAL A 199 6.32 9.68 -4.25
CA VAL A 199 6.98 9.69 -5.57
C VAL A 199 5.90 9.75 -6.63
N MET A 200 6.02 10.69 -7.57
CA MET A 200 5.05 10.87 -8.62
C MET A 200 5.69 11.19 -9.97
N LYS A 201 5.02 10.77 -11.03
CA LYS A 201 5.31 11.23 -12.40
C LYS A 201 3.99 11.64 -13.03
N PRO A 202 3.78 12.93 -13.38
CA PRO A 202 2.49 13.42 -13.86
C PRO A 202 1.96 12.58 -15.02
N LEU A 203 0.66 12.28 -14.99
CA LEU A 203 -0.05 11.43 -15.97
C LEU A 203 0.37 9.96 -16.01
N VAL A 204 1.40 9.54 -15.26
CA VAL A 204 1.88 8.15 -15.19
C VAL A 204 1.38 7.47 -13.92
N GLY A 205 1.74 7.98 -12.74
CA GLY A 205 1.41 7.32 -11.49
C GLY A 205 2.01 7.98 -10.24
N THR A 206 1.66 7.41 -9.09
CA THR A 206 2.14 7.82 -7.77
C THR A 206 2.33 6.60 -6.87
N THR A 207 3.34 6.61 -6.01
CA THR A 207 3.55 5.59 -4.96
C THR A 207 4.24 6.22 -3.76
N THR A 208 3.99 5.67 -2.58
CA THR A 208 4.66 6.11 -1.36
C THR A 208 5.89 5.24 -1.11
N LEU A 209 7.02 5.87 -0.79
CA LEU A 209 8.20 5.18 -0.27
C LEU A 209 8.32 5.45 1.23
N GLN A 210 8.57 4.40 2.01
CA GLN A 210 8.77 4.47 3.44
C GLN A 210 10.09 3.81 3.80
N TRP A 211 11.02 4.56 4.39
CA TRP A 211 12.23 4.04 4.99
C TRP A 211 12.03 3.93 6.50
N THR A 212 12.30 2.76 7.05
CA THR A 212 12.17 2.49 8.50
C THR A 212 13.44 1.84 9.03
N ALA A 213 13.93 2.30 10.17
CA ALA A 213 15.00 1.59 10.85
C ALA A 213 14.39 0.36 11.54
N GLY A 214 14.89 -0.82 11.21
CA GLY A 214 14.20 -2.05 11.60
C GLY A 214 14.91 -3.37 11.35
N LEU A 215 16.04 -3.42 10.62
CA LEU A 215 16.75 -4.70 10.36
C LEU A 215 17.58 -5.20 11.57
N ALA A 216 17.34 -4.68 12.77
CA ALA A 216 18.11 -5.00 13.96
C ALA A 216 17.80 -6.41 14.52
N SER A 217 16.67 -7.01 14.14
CA SER A 217 16.22 -8.29 14.71
C SER A 217 15.62 -9.22 13.64
N GLU A 218 16.33 -9.41 12.52
CA GLU A 218 15.91 -10.34 11.47
C GLU A 218 16.49 -11.75 11.68
N PHE A 219 15.78 -12.78 11.21
CA PHE A 219 16.26 -14.16 11.25
C PHE A 219 17.26 -14.42 10.13
N TYR A 220 17.00 -13.92 8.93
CA TYR A 220 17.87 -14.03 7.76
C TYR A 220 18.51 -12.69 7.41
N ALA A 221 19.69 -12.74 6.81
CA ALA A 221 20.23 -11.55 6.16
C ALA A 221 19.35 -11.15 4.96
N PRO A 222 19.40 -9.88 4.49
CA PRO A 222 18.71 -9.48 3.27
C PRO A 222 19.08 -10.35 2.06
N VAL A 223 18.05 -10.92 1.44
CA VAL A 223 18.13 -11.86 0.31
C VAL A 223 18.31 -11.08 -0.99
N PRO A 224 19.28 -11.42 -1.85
CA PRO A 224 19.38 -10.86 -3.20
C PRO A 224 18.12 -11.13 -4.01
N ASP A 225 17.67 -10.13 -4.78
CA ASP A 225 16.45 -10.24 -5.58
C ASP A 225 16.57 -9.43 -6.87
N SER A 226 16.13 -10.00 -8.00
CA SER A 226 16.29 -9.37 -9.31
C SER A 226 15.45 -8.11 -9.50
N LEU A 227 14.28 -8.01 -8.84
CA LEU A 227 13.41 -6.84 -8.93
C LEU A 227 13.80 -5.82 -7.86
N PHE A 228 13.94 -6.26 -6.62
CA PHE A 228 14.13 -5.40 -5.46
C PHE A 228 15.60 -5.06 -5.18
N GLY A 229 16.55 -5.70 -5.85
CA GLY A 229 17.98 -5.64 -5.52
C GLY A 229 18.28 -6.48 -4.28
N ARG A 230 17.71 -6.09 -3.13
CA ARG A 230 17.58 -6.95 -1.95
C ARG A 230 16.23 -6.79 -1.25
N ARG A 231 15.74 -7.87 -0.66
CA ARG A 231 14.50 -7.91 0.13
C ARG A 231 14.66 -8.73 1.40
N LEU A 232 13.71 -8.57 2.32
CA LEU A 232 13.57 -9.48 3.45
C LEU A 232 13.21 -10.89 2.97
N HIS A 233 13.68 -11.87 3.72
CA HIS A 233 13.30 -13.27 3.55
C HIS A 233 11.81 -13.47 3.86
N PHE A 234 11.13 -14.39 3.17
CA PHE A 234 9.70 -14.61 3.38
C PHE A 234 9.31 -15.02 4.80
N ALA A 235 10.17 -15.76 5.52
CA ALA A 235 9.96 -16.04 6.94
C ALA A 235 9.98 -14.78 7.81
N ASP A 236 10.90 -13.85 7.54
CA ASP A 236 10.97 -12.57 8.25
C ASP A 236 9.75 -11.69 7.94
N LEU A 237 9.32 -11.66 6.68
CA LEU A 237 8.08 -11.00 6.26
C LEU A 237 6.87 -11.58 6.99
N ALA A 238 6.80 -12.91 7.14
CA ALA A 238 5.72 -13.59 7.85
C ALA A 238 5.68 -13.19 9.33
N VAL A 239 6.81 -13.21 10.02
CA VAL A 239 6.91 -12.80 11.43
C VAL A 239 6.58 -11.32 11.60
N ASN A 240 7.06 -10.45 10.70
CA ASN A 240 6.77 -9.02 10.74
C ASN A 240 5.28 -8.74 10.51
N LYS A 241 4.61 -9.56 9.68
CA LYS A 241 3.15 -9.48 9.48
C LYS A 241 2.35 -9.97 10.66
N ALA A 242 2.77 -11.08 11.28
CA ALA A 242 2.18 -11.54 12.53
C ALA A 242 2.25 -10.44 13.60
N LEU A 243 3.41 -9.80 13.74
CA LEU A 243 3.58 -8.66 14.65
C LEU A 243 2.64 -7.49 14.30
N ALA A 244 2.59 -7.09 13.03
CA ALA A 244 1.72 -6.00 12.58
C ALA A 244 0.23 -6.31 12.84
N ALA A 245 -0.24 -7.52 12.54
CA ALA A 245 -1.62 -7.94 12.80
C ALA A 245 -1.96 -7.91 14.30
N GLY A 246 -0.99 -8.16 15.17
CA GLY A 246 -1.13 -8.04 16.62
C GLY A 246 -1.10 -6.59 17.15
N SER A 247 -0.55 -5.64 16.39
CA SER A 247 -0.33 -4.26 16.86
C SER A 247 -1.25 -3.21 16.23
N ARG A 248 -1.84 -3.47 15.06
CA ARG A 248 -2.70 -2.52 14.35
C ARG A 248 -3.93 -3.19 13.73
N ILE A 249 -4.96 -2.39 13.50
CA ILE A 249 -6.25 -2.82 12.96
C ILE A 249 -6.30 -2.47 11.48
N LYS A 250 -5.73 -3.32 10.62
CA LYS A 250 -5.68 -3.12 9.15
C LYS A 250 -6.04 -4.40 8.41
N LYS A 251 -7.13 -4.38 7.63
CA LYS A 251 -7.65 -5.54 6.88
C LYS A 251 -6.60 -6.21 5.99
N ARG A 252 -5.72 -5.42 5.37
CA ARG A 252 -4.63 -5.90 4.51
C ARG A 252 -3.63 -6.80 5.22
N ASP A 253 -3.35 -6.55 6.51
CA ASP A 253 -2.41 -7.39 7.25
C ASP A 253 -2.99 -8.78 7.52
N PHE A 254 -4.31 -8.90 7.72
CA PHE A 254 -4.96 -10.19 7.91
C PHE A 254 -5.05 -11.02 6.63
N LEU A 255 -5.28 -10.36 5.48
CA LEU A 255 -5.17 -11.03 4.18
C LEU A 255 -3.75 -11.54 3.93
N ASP A 256 -2.74 -10.69 4.16
CA ASP A 256 -1.33 -11.10 4.07
C ASP A 256 -1.06 -12.28 5.01
N LEU A 257 -1.54 -12.22 6.26
CA LEU A 257 -1.31 -13.25 7.27
C LEU A 257 -1.92 -14.61 6.90
N VAL A 258 -3.15 -14.63 6.36
CA VAL A 258 -3.80 -15.86 5.87
C VAL A 258 -3.03 -16.47 4.71
N MET A 259 -2.51 -15.65 3.80
CA MET A 259 -1.67 -16.12 2.70
C MET A 259 -0.36 -16.71 3.23
N LEU A 260 0.29 -16.01 4.15
CA LEU A 260 1.55 -16.44 4.75
C LEU A 260 1.38 -17.74 5.57
N ASP A 261 0.30 -17.89 6.34
CA ASP A 261 -0.02 -19.11 7.09
C ASP A 261 -0.08 -20.34 6.17
N ARG A 262 -0.67 -20.14 4.99
CA ARG A 262 -0.94 -21.21 4.04
C ARG A 262 0.29 -21.60 3.21
N TYR A 263 1.05 -20.62 2.73
CA TYR A 263 2.08 -20.85 1.72
C TYR A 263 3.51 -20.68 2.25
N VAL A 264 3.69 -19.98 3.37
CA VAL A 264 5.01 -19.61 3.90
C VAL A 264 5.34 -20.30 5.21
N MET A 265 4.49 -20.24 6.22
CA MET A 265 4.75 -20.92 7.50
C MET A 265 3.49 -20.87 8.36
N PRO A 266 3.12 -21.92 9.11
CA PRO A 266 1.98 -21.88 10.01
C PRO A 266 2.02 -20.72 11.01
N LEU A 267 0.86 -20.10 11.27
CA LEU A 267 0.70 -18.92 12.13
C LEU A 267 1.24 -19.15 13.54
N TRP A 268 1.09 -20.37 14.08
CA TRP A 268 1.61 -20.69 15.42
C TRP A 268 3.14 -20.60 15.48
N ARG A 269 3.85 -20.96 14.42
CA ARG A 269 5.31 -20.80 14.31
C ARG A 269 5.71 -19.34 14.16
N MET A 270 4.93 -18.57 13.39
CA MET A 270 5.12 -17.12 13.32
C MET A 270 4.99 -16.49 14.70
N ALA A 271 3.95 -16.89 15.46
CA ALA A 271 3.70 -16.40 16.81
C ALA A 271 4.83 -16.78 17.77
N CYS A 272 5.36 -18.01 17.70
CA CYS A 272 6.55 -18.42 18.46
C CYS A 272 7.77 -17.56 18.15
N ALA A 273 7.96 -17.11 16.91
CA ALA A 273 9.14 -16.34 16.51
C ALA A 273 9.09 -14.85 16.91
N VAL A 274 7.88 -14.25 17.02
CA VAL A 274 7.71 -12.82 17.33
C VAL A 274 8.43 -12.34 18.61
N PRO A 275 8.42 -13.07 19.74
CA PRO A 275 9.15 -12.67 20.95
C PRO A 275 10.64 -12.40 20.75
N GLY A 276 11.25 -12.99 19.71
CA GLY A 276 12.67 -12.77 19.38
C GLY A 276 12.91 -11.39 18.80
N LYS A 277 11.90 -10.79 18.16
CA LYS A 277 11.92 -9.41 17.68
C LYS A 277 11.37 -8.43 18.72
N ARG A 278 10.47 -8.89 19.59
CA ARG A 278 9.80 -8.10 20.62
C ARG A 278 9.60 -8.90 21.90
N ALA A 279 10.56 -8.78 22.82
CA ALA A 279 10.57 -9.50 24.09
C ALA A 279 9.39 -9.16 25.01
N ASP A 280 8.69 -8.04 24.77
CA ASP A 280 7.49 -7.65 25.51
C ASP A 280 6.23 -8.44 25.10
N LEU A 281 6.33 -9.28 24.07
CA LEU A 281 5.22 -10.06 23.54
C LEU A 281 5.36 -11.55 23.86
N ASN A 282 4.23 -12.16 24.17
CA ASN A 282 4.06 -13.59 24.41
C ASN A 282 3.28 -14.20 23.23
N PRO A 283 3.66 -15.36 22.65
CA PRO A 283 2.94 -15.97 21.54
C PRO A 283 1.44 -16.14 21.79
N PHE A 284 1.05 -16.56 23.00
CA PHE A 284 -0.36 -16.73 23.36
C PHE A 284 -1.14 -15.40 23.31
N SER A 285 -0.62 -14.37 23.97
CA SER A 285 -1.26 -13.05 24.00
C SER A 285 -1.28 -12.39 22.61
N LEU A 286 -0.29 -12.69 21.76
CA LEU A 286 -0.26 -12.22 20.39
C LEU A 286 -1.40 -12.81 19.55
N VAL A 287 -1.63 -14.13 19.64
CA VAL A 287 -2.74 -14.82 18.94
C VAL A 287 -4.08 -14.21 19.33
N GLU A 288 -4.31 -13.96 20.63
CA GLU A 288 -5.55 -13.32 21.08
C GLU A 288 -5.68 -11.86 20.62
N ARG A 289 -4.58 -11.11 20.58
CA ARG A 289 -4.57 -9.74 20.02
C ARG A 289 -4.90 -9.74 18.53
N MET A 290 -4.37 -10.67 17.75
CA MET A 290 -4.72 -10.80 16.33
C MET A 290 -6.21 -11.10 16.14
N SER A 291 -6.76 -12.04 16.92
CA SER A 291 -8.18 -12.38 16.90
C SER A 291 -9.04 -11.15 17.18
N HIS A 292 -8.72 -10.41 18.24
CA HIS A 292 -9.42 -9.17 18.59
C HIS A 292 -9.28 -8.09 17.50
N ASN A 293 -8.07 -7.88 16.98
CA ASN A 293 -7.83 -6.87 15.97
C ASN A 293 -8.54 -7.19 14.65
N TRP A 294 -8.70 -8.48 14.30
CA TRP A 294 -9.50 -8.90 13.15
C TRP A 294 -10.97 -8.53 13.32
N ASP A 295 -11.57 -8.88 14.46
CA ASP A 295 -12.97 -8.53 14.75
C ASP A 295 -13.20 -7.02 14.66
N MET A 296 -12.25 -6.25 15.21
CA MET A 296 -12.27 -4.79 15.12
C MET A 296 -12.09 -4.29 13.68
N ALA A 297 -11.21 -4.93 12.89
CA ALA A 297 -10.97 -4.56 11.50
C ALA A 297 -12.21 -4.82 10.65
N VAL A 298 -12.91 -5.94 10.83
CA VAL A 298 -14.14 -6.25 10.08
C VAL A 298 -15.26 -5.27 10.41
N ARG A 299 -15.43 -4.92 11.70
CA ARG A 299 -16.46 -3.98 12.16
C ARG A 299 -16.18 -2.54 11.75
N ARG A 300 -14.91 -2.15 11.65
CA ARG A 300 -14.52 -0.80 11.23
C ARG A 300 -14.46 -0.72 9.71
N THR A 301 -15.09 0.30 9.16
CA THR A 301 -14.87 0.70 7.76
C THR A 301 -14.28 2.09 7.77
N THR A 302 -12.97 2.19 7.54
CA THR A 302 -12.35 3.45 7.19
C THR A 302 -12.07 3.48 5.69
N PRO A 303 -12.10 4.66 5.03
CA PRO A 303 -11.76 4.78 3.62
C PRO A 303 -10.39 4.18 3.25
N ASP A 304 -9.42 4.28 4.15
CA ASP A 304 -8.04 3.79 3.98
C ASP A 304 -7.90 2.26 4.17
N ASP A 305 -8.94 1.58 4.67
CA ASP A 305 -8.93 0.12 4.91
C ASP A 305 -9.53 -0.67 3.75
N ARG A 306 -9.73 -0.02 2.59
CA ARG A 306 -10.30 -0.70 1.42
C ARG A 306 -9.26 -1.65 0.83
N LEU A 307 -9.56 -2.95 0.91
CA LEU A 307 -8.84 -3.98 0.17
C LEU A 307 -9.15 -3.83 -1.32
N VAL A 308 -8.12 -3.54 -2.12
CA VAL A 308 -8.21 -3.63 -3.58
C VAL A 308 -7.60 -4.96 -3.99
N LEU A 309 -8.46 -5.87 -4.44
CA LEU A 309 -8.08 -7.23 -4.78
C LEU A 309 -8.10 -7.40 -6.30
N THR A 310 -7.16 -8.21 -6.78
CA THR A 310 -7.13 -8.72 -8.16
C THR A 310 -7.99 -9.98 -8.31
N ALA A 311 -8.42 -10.57 -7.18
CA ALA A 311 -9.25 -11.76 -7.10
C ALA A 311 -10.55 -11.49 -6.34
N GLU A 312 -11.61 -12.23 -6.67
CA GLU A 312 -12.81 -12.31 -5.84
C GLU A 312 -12.54 -13.19 -4.62
N VAL A 313 -12.00 -12.57 -3.55
CA VAL A 313 -11.86 -13.21 -2.24
C VAL A 313 -12.77 -12.45 -1.27
N SER A 314 -13.72 -13.16 -0.65
CA SER A 314 -14.66 -12.55 0.28
C SER A 314 -14.00 -12.30 1.64
N LEU A 315 -14.49 -11.32 2.39
CA LEU A 315 -14.05 -11.10 3.78
C LEU A 315 -14.42 -12.27 4.69
N GLU A 316 -15.50 -12.97 4.39
CA GLU A 316 -15.94 -14.17 5.08
C GLU A 316 -14.91 -15.29 4.92
N GLU A 317 -14.47 -15.55 3.68
CA GLU A 317 -13.43 -16.55 3.39
C GLU A 317 -12.10 -16.22 4.09
N ILE A 318 -11.70 -14.94 4.11
CA ILE A 318 -10.51 -14.51 4.87
C ILE A 318 -10.71 -14.79 6.36
N GLY A 319 -11.89 -14.48 6.89
CA GLY A 319 -12.24 -14.69 8.29
C GLY A 319 -12.23 -16.16 8.71
N GLU A 320 -12.85 -17.05 7.91
CA GLU A 320 -12.85 -18.49 8.15
C GLU A 320 -11.43 -19.06 8.20
N ARG A 321 -10.60 -18.70 7.21
CA ARG A 321 -9.20 -19.14 7.14
C ARG A 321 -8.39 -18.61 8.32
N LEU A 322 -8.56 -17.34 8.67
CA LEU A 322 -7.87 -16.75 9.81
C LEU A 322 -8.29 -17.42 11.13
N HIS A 323 -9.60 -17.62 11.36
CA HIS A 323 -10.08 -18.32 12.55
C HIS A 323 -9.54 -19.74 12.64
N SER A 324 -9.46 -20.46 11.51
CA SER A 324 -8.84 -21.78 11.46
C SER A 324 -7.37 -21.74 11.89
N ALA A 325 -6.57 -20.82 11.34
CA ALA A 325 -5.15 -20.67 11.71
C ALA A 325 -4.96 -20.24 13.18
N LEU A 326 -5.80 -19.33 13.68
CA LEU A 326 -5.78 -18.90 15.08
C LEU A 326 -6.16 -20.04 16.03
N ASN A 327 -7.18 -20.85 15.67
CA ASN A 327 -7.58 -22.00 16.48
C ASN A 327 -6.49 -23.08 16.49
N GLU A 328 -5.84 -23.36 15.36
CA GLU A 328 -4.67 -24.23 15.33
C GLU A 328 -3.56 -23.71 16.24
N ALA A 329 -3.29 -22.40 16.23
CA ALA A 329 -2.29 -21.81 17.11
C ALA A 329 -2.67 -21.97 18.59
N ARG A 330 -3.94 -21.77 18.96
CA ARG A 330 -4.43 -21.98 20.32
C ARG A 330 -4.25 -23.41 20.80
N THR A 331 -4.46 -24.39 19.94
CA THR A 331 -4.31 -25.81 20.30
C THR A 331 -2.87 -26.28 20.28
N THR A 332 -2.02 -25.69 19.44
CA THR A 332 -0.64 -26.16 19.23
C THR A 332 0.38 -25.48 20.15
N LEU A 333 0.21 -24.19 20.45
CA LEU A 333 1.16 -23.43 21.28
C LEU A 333 1.38 -24.00 22.70
N PRO A 334 0.38 -24.57 23.41
CA PRO A 334 0.59 -25.20 24.71
C PRO A 334 1.59 -26.36 24.68
N ASP A 335 1.67 -27.08 23.56
CA ASP A 335 2.53 -28.24 23.37
C ASP A 335 3.85 -27.87 22.67
N ALA A 336 4.01 -26.61 22.25
CA ALA A 336 5.22 -26.15 21.57
C ALA A 336 6.42 -26.16 22.54
N PRO A 337 7.62 -26.57 22.09
CA PRO A 337 8.80 -26.60 22.93
C PRO A 337 9.08 -25.20 23.49
N PRO A 338 9.37 -25.03 24.79
CA PRO A 338 9.63 -23.71 25.38
C PRO A 338 10.76 -22.94 24.69
N GLU A 339 11.77 -23.64 24.18
CA GLU A 339 12.89 -23.07 23.41
C GLU A 339 12.48 -22.49 22.05
N SER A 340 11.28 -22.79 21.56
CA SER A 340 10.74 -22.20 20.33
C SER A 340 10.41 -20.72 20.48
N TYR A 341 10.19 -20.24 21.70
CA TYR A 341 9.79 -18.86 21.93
C TYR A 341 10.93 -17.89 21.65
N GLY A 342 10.63 -16.97 20.74
CA GLY A 342 11.56 -16.03 20.13
C GLY A 342 12.53 -16.63 19.12
N ARG A 343 12.24 -17.84 18.61
CA ARG A 343 13.09 -18.53 17.65
C ARG A 343 12.31 -19.02 16.44
N LEU A 344 13.02 -19.16 15.34
CA LEU A 344 12.53 -19.78 14.11
C LEU A 344 13.14 -21.18 13.99
N GLU A 345 12.31 -22.20 13.77
CA GLU A 345 12.80 -23.55 13.45
C GLU A 345 13.22 -23.60 11.98
N VAL A 346 14.46 -24.03 11.75
CA VAL A 346 15.02 -24.18 10.41
C VAL A 346 15.56 -25.59 10.19
N LYS A 347 15.44 -26.07 8.96
CA LYS A 347 16.04 -27.32 8.52
C LYS A 347 17.55 -27.16 8.39
N SER A 348 18.25 -28.28 8.20
CA SER A 348 19.71 -28.31 8.00
C SER A 348 20.21 -27.52 6.78
N ASP A 349 19.36 -27.34 5.76
CA ASP A 349 19.64 -26.53 4.56
C ASP A 349 19.37 -25.03 4.75
N GLY A 350 18.95 -24.61 5.95
CA GLY A 350 18.60 -23.24 6.28
C GLY A 350 17.18 -22.84 5.92
N GLN A 351 16.36 -23.70 5.31
CA GLN A 351 14.95 -23.40 5.03
C GLN A 351 14.13 -23.37 6.33
N PRO A 352 13.14 -22.48 6.47
CA PRO A 352 12.20 -22.55 7.58
C PRO A 352 11.38 -23.84 7.53
N VAL A 353 10.98 -24.31 8.71
CA VAL A 353 10.10 -25.47 8.82
C VAL A 353 8.66 -25.06 8.50
N PHE A 354 8.13 -25.66 7.42
CA PHE A 354 6.75 -25.45 6.96
C PHE A 354 5.72 -26.36 7.64
N SER A 355 6.17 -27.40 8.34
CA SER A 355 5.29 -28.41 8.91
C SER A 355 4.35 -27.79 9.95
N ARG A 356 3.05 -28.09 9.86
CA ARG A 356 2.08 -27.77 10.93
C ARG A 356 2.30 -28.61 12.19
N LYS A 357 3.06 -29.71 12.12
CA LYS A 357 3.41 -30.56 13.26
C LYS A 357 4.57 -29.94 14.06
N ILE A 358 4.55 -30.18 15.38
CA ILE A 358 5.55 -29.67 16.34
C ILE A 358 6.92 -30.35 16.16
N ALA A 359 6.95 -31.69 16.09
CA ALA A 359 8.19 -32.45 16.01
C ALA A 359 8.73 -32.53 14.58
N SER A 360 9.43 -31.49 14.13
CA SER A 360 10.00 -31.46 12.77
C SER A 360 11.49 -31.79 12.71
N GLY A 361 12.19 -31.76 13.84
CA GLY A 361 13.61 -32.09 13.95
C GLY A 361 14.56 -31.01 13.41
N GLY A 362 14.10 -29.75 13.34
CA GLY A 362 14.93 -28.62 12.92
C GLY A 362 15.64 -27.93 14.08
N ASP A 363 16.56 -27.02 13.73
CA ASP A 363 17.29 -26.18 14.67
C ASP A 363 16.52 -24.91 14.98
N TRP A 364 16.40 -24.55 16.26
CA TRP A 364 15.78 -23.28 16.68
C TRP A 364 16.79 -22.15 16.71
N ARG A 365 16.56 -21.12 15.89
CA ARG A 365 17.49 -19.98 15.70
C ARG A 365 16.83 -18.68 16.16
N ALA A 366 17.52 -17.94 17.01
CA ALA A 366 17.10 -16.58 17.42
C ALA A 366 17.51 -15.55 16.36
N PRO A 367 16.77 -14.44 16.22
CA PRO A 367 17.14 -13.38 15.27
C PRO A 367 18.38 -12.62 15.76
N ARG A 368 19.05 -11.91 14.85
CA ARG A 368 20.24 -11.08 15.16
C ARG A 368 20.26 -9.83 14.27
N PRO A 369 20.97 -8.76 14.69
CA PRO A 369 21.23 -7.63 13.82
C PRO A 369 21.87 -8.08 12.50
N GLY A 370 21.23 -7.76 11.38
CA GLY A 370 21.69 -8.16 10.05
C GLY A 370 21.42 -9.62 9.66
N GLY A 371 20.69 -10.39 10.48
CA GLY A 371 20.33 -11.78 10.20
C GLY A 371 21.23 -12.82 10.86
N ALA A 372 20.63 -13.82 11.51
CA ALA A 372 21.35 -14.94 12.13
C ALA A 372 21.67 -16.07 11.14
N LEU A 373 20.94 -16.14 10.04
CA LEU A 373 21.03 -17.15 9.00
C LEU A 373 21.58 -16.57 7.71
N PRO A 374 22.36 -17.35 6.94
CA PRO A 374 22.87 -16.90 5.66
C PRO A 374 21.72 -16.60 4.71
N ALA A 375 21.93 -15.64 3.82
CA ALA A 375 21.00 -15.34 2.74
C ALA A 375 21.74 -15.46 1.42
N PHE A 376 21.23 -16.31 0.55
CA PHE A 376 21.69 -16.47 -0.82
C PHE A 376 20.48 -16.44 -1.75
N GLU A 377 20.72 -16.15 -3.03
CA GLU A 377 19.66 -16.12 -4.02
C GLU A 377 18.93 -17.47 -4.07
N GLY A 378 17.61 -17.42 -3.91
CA GLY A 378 16.75 -18.59 -3.95
C GLY A 378 16.57 -19.35 -2.64
N ILE A 379 17.10 -18.86 -1.52
CA ILE A 379 16.89 -19.46 -0.20
C ILE A 379 15.40 -19.53 0.21
N ASP A 380 14.50 -18.77 -0.40
CA ASP A 380 13.04 -18.89 -0.19
C ASP A 380 12.26 -19.23 -1.47
N ASN A 381 12.93 -19.81 -2.47
CA ASN A 381 12.29 -20.24 -3.71
C ASN A 381 11.15 -21.22 -3.48
N GLU A 382 11.22 -22.09 -2.46
CA GLU A 382 10.11 -23.02 -2.15
C GLU A 382 8.83 -22.25 -1.75
N MET A 383 8.97 -21.19 -0.96
CA MET A 383 7.86 -20.32 -0.54
C MET A 383 7.27 -19.56 -1.71
N ILE A 384 8.14 -18.94 -2.51
CA ILE A 384 7.75 -18.18 -3.70
C ILE A 384 7.09 -19.10 -4.73
N ALA A 385 7.64 -20.29 -4.96
CA ALA A 385 7.07 -21.26 -5.89
C ALA A 385 5.66 -21.69 -5.47
N ARG A 386 5.36 -21.81 -4.17
CA ARG A 386 4.00 -22.11 -3.68
C ARG A 386 3.03 -20.95 -3.94
N LEU A 387 3.47 -19.70 -3.74
CA LEU A 387 2.66 -18.52 -4.07
C LEU A 387 2.38 -18.46 -5.58
N ILE A 388 3.41 -18.62 -6.41
CA ILE A 388 3.26 -18.67 -7.88
C ILE A 388 2.39 -19.86 -8.30
N ALA A 389 2.53 -21.01 -7.64
CA ALA A 389 1.73 -22.20 -7.93
C ALA A 389 0.27 -22.06 -7.52
N GLU A 390 -0.09 -21.12 -6.65
CA GLU A 390 -1.49 -20.79 -6.32
C GLU A 390 -2.02 -19.67 -7.22
N PHE A 391 -1.32 -18.54 -7.27
CA PHE A 391 -1.81 -17.28 -7.81
C PHE A 391 -1.30 -16.97 -9.22
N GLY A 392 -0.33 -17.75 -9.71
CA GLY A 392 0.41 -17.45 -10.93
C GLY A 392 1.53 -16.44 -10.72
N PRO A 393 2.49 -16.36 -11.66
CA PRO A 393 3.49 -15.31 -11.63
C PRO A 393 2.79 -13.97 -11.69
N GLU A 394 3.21 -13.09 -10.79
CA GLU A 394 2.62 -11.76 -10.59
C GLU A 394 1.09 -11.75 -10.41
N GLY A 395 0.53 -12.80 -9.79
CA GLY A 395 -0.91 -12.92 -9.58
C GLY A 395 -1.73 -13.24 -10.84
N SER A 396 -1.07 -13.53 -11.96
CA SER A 396 -1.67 -13.65 -13.30
C SER A 396 -2.93 -14.53 -13.42
N ARG A 397 -3.10 -15.55 -12.55
CA ARG A 397 -4.31 -16.40 -12.58
C ARG A 397 -5.59 -15.67 -12.21
N TYR A 398 -5.48 -14.58 -11.48
CA TYR A 398 -6.61 -13.77 -11.03
C TYR A 398 -6.70 -12.46 -11.80
N THR A 399 -5.59 -11.98 -12.35
CA THR A 399 -5.58 -10.76 -13.15
C THR A 399 -6.13 -11.02 -14.56
N ALA A 400 -5.83 -12.16 -15.19
CA ALA A 400 -6.37 -12.55 -16.49
C ALA A 400 -7.90 -12.74 -16.38
N GLY A 401 -8.65 -11.72 -16.80
CA GLY A 401 -10.10 -11.66 -16.64
C GLY A 401 -10.78 -12.97 -17.03
N THR A 402 -11.71 -13.39 -16.19
CA THR A 402 -12.69 -14.45 -16.46
C THR A 402 -13.52 -14.09 -17.70
N SER A 403 -12.99 -14.35 -18.89
CA SER A 403 -13.79 -14.76 -20.02
C SER A 403 -13.50 -16.24 -20.25
N GLU A 404 -14.54 -17.06 -20.14
CA GLU A 404 -14.52 -18.48 -20.53
C GLU A 404 -13.77 -19.44 -19.59
N ASN A 405 -14.37 -19.74 -18.43
CA ASN A 405 -14.35 -21.13 -17.96
C ASN A 405 -15.55 -21.42 -17.04
N SER A 406 -16.69 -21.76 -17.65
CA SER A 406 -17.87 -22.29 -16.97
C SER A 406 -17.68 -23.71 -16.44
N ASP A 407 -16.56 -24.36 -16.78
CA ASP A 407 -16.20 -25.71 -16.31
C ASP A 407 -15.25 -25.66 -15.11
N ARG A 408 -15.57 -24.84 -14.11
CA ARG A 408 -15.01 -25.03 -12.77
C ARG A 408 -15.89 -26.07 -12.06
N PRO A 409 -15.51 -27.37 -11.98
CA PRO A 409 -16.17 -28.24 -11.02
C PRO A 409 -15.99 -27.58 -9.67
N GLY A 410 -17.06 -27.52 -8.86
CA GLY A 410 -17.00 -27.00 -7.49
C GLY A 410 -15.84 -27.66 -6.77
N LYS A 411 -14.70 -26.97 -6.72
CA LYS A 411 -13.51 -27.49 -6.06
C LYS A 411 -13.78 -27.29 -4.59
N ASP A 412 -14.34 -28.33 -4.01
CA ASP A 412 -14.03 -28.79 -2.66
C ASP A 412 -12.55 -28.49 -2.45
N PHE A 413 -12.26 -27.36 -1.78
CA PHE A 413 -10.92 -26.82 -1.57
C PHE A 413 -10.26 -27.67 -0.48
N ARG A 414 -10.09 -28.96 -0.75
CA ARG A 414 -9.39 -29.87 0.15
C ARG A 414 -7.99 -29.32 0.32
N SER A 415 -7.61 -29.14 1.58
CA SER A 415 -6.22 -28.90 1.96
C SER A 415 -5.32 -29.82 1.13
N PRO A 416 -4.19 -29.34 0.56
CA PRO A 416 -3.22 -30.22 -0.09
C PRO A 416 -2.64 -31.30 0.86
N PHE A 417 -3.07 -31.32 2.12
CA PHE A 417 -2.64 -32.24 3.17
C PHE A 417 -3.79 -32.95 3.89
N THR A 418 -4.85 -33.38 3.19
CA THR A 418 -5.73 -34.42 3.76
C THR A 418 -4.99 -35.75 3.78
N THR A 419 -4.51 -36.18 4.95
CA THR A 419 -4.24 -37.61 5.19
C THR A 419 -5.53 -38.40 4.96
N PRO A 420 -5.48 -39.56 4.28
CA PRO A 420 -6.68 -40.38 4.09
C PRO A 420 -7.25 -40.76 5.46
N ASP A 421 -8.56 -40.56 5.62
CA ASP A 421 -9.32 -41.00 6.77
C ASP A 421 -9.14 -42.52 6.94
N PRO A 422 -8.49 -43.01 8.01
CA PRO A 422 -8.29 -44.44 8.24
C PRO A 422 -9.60 -45.19 8.51
N ALA A 423 -10.72 -44.47 8.73
CA ALA A 423 -12.03 -45.07 8.96
C ALA A 423 -12.89 -45.25 7.69
N ARG A 424 -12.39 -44.90 6.50
CA ARG A 424 -13.14 -45.13 5.26
C ARG A 424 -12.97 -46.59 4.80
N PRO A 425 -14.03 -47.43 4.82
CA PRO A 425 -13.93 -48.79 4.31
C PRO A 425 -13.57 -48.75 2.82
N LYS A 426 -12.66 -49.62 2.42
CA LYS A 426 -12.32 -49.81 1.00
C LYS A 426 -13.60 -50.21 0.26
N PRO A 427 -13.88 -49.64 -0.93
CA PRO A 427 -14.97 -50.15 -1.76
C PRO A 427 -14.63 -51.59 -2.16
N ASP A 428 -15.61 -52.47 -2.01
CA ASP A 428 -15.52 -53.89 -2.33
C ASP A 428 -15.12 -54.07 -3.80
N ASP A 429 -14.07 -54.86 -4.01
CA ASP A 429 -13.50 -55.21 -5.30
C ASP A 429 -14.17 -56.51 -5.76
N ASP A 430 -15.40 -56.40 -6.28
CA ASP A 430 -16.15 -57.51 -6.85
C ASP A 430 -15.93 -57.59 -8.38
N GLY A 431 -15.00 -58.45 -8.78
CA GLY A 431 -15.06 -59.27 -10.00
C GLY A 431 -14.19 -58.86 -11.20
N PRO A 432 -13.84 -59.79 -12.12
CA PRO A 432 -14.43 -61.12 -12.30
C PRO A 432 -13.45 -62.33 -12.33
N ASP A 433 -14.07 -63.50 -12.34
CA ASP A 433 -13.58 -64.86 -12.60
C ASP A 433 -12.34 -65.01 -13.51
N TYR A 434 -11.48 -65.96 -13.13
CA TYR A 434 -10.86 -66.88 -14.09
C TYR A 434 -10.83 -68.30 -13.53
N ASP A 435 -11.47 -69.21 -14.29
CA ASP A 435 -11.36 -70.67 -14.23
C ASP A 435 -9.89 -71.14 -14.30
N MET A 436 -9.47 -71.95 -13.32
CA MET A 436 -8.94 -73.33 -13.48
C MET A 436 -8.45 -73.90 -12.15
#